data_AF-A0A2G7GVZ7-F1
#
_entry.id   AF-A0A2G7GVZ7-F1
#
_cell.length_a   1.000
_cell.length_b   1.000
_cell.length_c   1.000
_cell.angle_alpha   90.00
_cell.angle_beta   90.00
_cell.angle_gamma   90.00
#
_symmetry.space_group_name_H-M   'P 1'
#
loop_
_entity.id
_entity.type
_entity.pdbx_description
1 polymer ?
#
loop_
_entity_poly.entity_id
_entity_poly.type
_entity_poly.pdbx_seq_one_letter_code
_entity_poly.pdbx_strand_id
1 'polypeptide(L)'
;MTSVMTVAPEAPARPWPFWRRFVWAFGVVYVFLAMMVGTQPLLPVTAWPWVQGAVDRVSRLVFGQPVVAPPGPTGSGDTQFDWAWLFCLLCLSVLAGLVWASWQRTAPTARQTGVLSEFLRMALAVWLTSYGLAKFGFGQFGLLPGGTLDITYADSSPMGLLWRFMGASAGYQWLAGVAEVLPALLLLHRRTVTLGALMAAVTMTNVFALNLFYDVPVKLFSGHLLLIATLLLAMDARRLRALLTGEAVPAVVWAPQVWWRRLLPWVLTCVILVLVGMNMRAGLQVLRVDRARTQVTQEPLKTRGFHLINEVPFHH
;
A
#
# COMPACT_ATOMS: atom_id res chain seq x y z
N MET A 1 17.32 8.36 -54.59
CA MET A 1 16.06 9.03 -54.22
C MET A 1 15.47 8.33 -53.02
N THR A 2 15.84 8.76 -51.82
CA THR A 2 15.30 8.25 -50.55
C THR A 2 14.03 9.03 -50.22
N SER A 3 12.89 8.34 -50.32
CA SER A 3 11.58 8.87 -49.96
C SER A 3 11.57 9.28 -48.49
N VAL A 4 11.50 10.58 -48.23
CA VAL A 4 11.25 11.12 -46.89
C VAL A 4 9.80 10.77 -46.56
N MET A 5 9.59 9.79 -45.68
CA MET A 5 8.28 9.57 -45.07
C MET A 5 7.88 10.84 -44.33
N THR A 6 6.99 11.62 -44.94
CA THR A 6 6.30 12.73 -44.31
C THR A 6 5.41 12.14 -43.22
N VAL A 7 5.85 12.27 -41.96
CA VAL A 7 5.01 12.01 -40.80
C VAL A 7 3.85 12.99 -40.88
N ALA A 8 2.66 12.48 -41.18
CA ALA A 8 1.45 13.29 -41.22
C ALA A 8 1.31 14.05 -39.88
N PRO A 9 0.94 15.34 -39.90
CA PRO A 9 0.78 16.11 -38.68
C PRO A 9 -0.24 15.42 -37.76
N GLU A 10 0.18 15.15 -36.54
CA GLU A 10 -0.65 14.54 -35.49
C GLU A 10 -1.91 15.40 -35.34
N ALA A 11 -3.09 14.82 -35.60
CA ALA A 11 -4.35 15.56 -35.52
C ALA A 11 -4.46 16.25 -34.15
N PRO A 12 -4.87 17.54 -34.09
CA PRO A 12 -4.87 18.28 -32.84
C PRO A 12 -5.69 17.53 -31.79
N ALA A 13 -5.04 17.20 -30.67
CA ALA A 13 -5.66 16.43 -29.61
C ALA A 13 -6.96 17.13 -29.16
N ARG A 14 -8.09 16.43 -29.29
CA ARG A 14 -9.39 16.96 -28.88
C ARG A 14 -9.31 17.44 -27.42
N PRO A 15 -9.76 18.67 -27.12
CA PRO A 15 -9.72 19.19 -25.77
C PRO A 15 -10.54 18.28 -24.85
N TRP A 16 -10.01 17.99 -23.66
CA TRP A 16 -10.72 17.17 -22.69
C TRP A 16 -11.95 17.93 -22.16
N PRO A 17 -13.12 17.26 -22.06
CA PRO A 17 -14.26 17.85 -21.36
C PRO A 17 -13.87 18.15 -19.91
N PHE A 18 -14.50 19.17 -19.31
CA PHE A 18 -14.14 19.67 -17.98
C PHE A 18 -14.06 18.55 -16.93
N TRP A 19 -15.03 17.61 -16.93
CA TRP A 19 -15.04 16.51 -15.98
C TRP A 19 -13.79 15.62 -16.05
N ARG A 20 -13.21 15.37 -17.24
CA ARG A 20 -11.96 14.58 -17.36
C ARG A 20 -10.77 15.33 -16.80
N ARG A 21 -10.70 16.64 -17.06
CA ARG A 21 -9.66 17.51 -16.51
C ARG A 21 -9.76 17.57 -14.99
N PHE A 22 -10.98 17.71 -14.47
CA PHE A 22 -11.25 17.72 -13.04
C PHE A 22 -10.86 16.40 -12.39
N VAL A 23 -11.34 15.25 -12.88
CA VAL A 23 -11.00 13.93 -12.30
C VAL A 23 -9.48 13.71 -12.29
N TRP A 24 -8.79 14.09 -13.36
CA TRP A 24 -7.32 14.00 -13.40
C TRP A 24 -6.66 14.91 -12.36
N ALA A 25 -7.00 16.21 -12.34
CA ALA A 25 -6.39 17.16 -11.43
C ALA A 25 -6.71 16.84 -9.96
N PHE A 26 -7.99 16.58 -9.66
CA PHE A 26 -8.45 16.10 -8.36
C PHE A 26 -7.71 14.84 -7.93
N GLY A 27 -7.62 13.82 -8.79
CA GLY A 27 -6.96 12.56 -8.46
C GLY A 27 -5.47 12.73 -8.17
N VAL A 28 -4.76 13.54 -8.97
CA VAL A 28 -3.35 13.86 -8.73
C VAL A 28 -3.17 14.57 -7.39
N VAL A 29 -3.97 15.60 -7.12
CA VAL A 29 -3.87 16.37 -5.87
C VAL A 29 -4.24 15.49 -4.67
N TYR A 30 -5.32 14.72 -4.77
CA TYR A 30 -5.79 13.86 -3.70
C TYR A 30 -4.76 12.81 -3.32
N VAL A 31 -4.22 12.05 -4.28
CA VAL A 31 -3.24 11.01 -3.96
C VAL A 31 -1.94 11.63 -3.44
N PHE A 32 -1.53 12.78 -3.97
CA PHE A 32 -0.40 13.52 -3.44
C PHE A 32 -0.65 13.92 -1.98
N LEU A 33 -1.75 14.63 -1.68
CA LEU A 33 -2.06 15.08 -0.33
C LEU A 33 -2.26 13.92 0.65
N ALA A 34 -2.99 12.87 0.26
CA ALA A 34 -3.19 11.70 1.09
C ALA A 34 -1.86 11.04 1.46
N MET A 35 -0.97 10.81 0.49
CA MET A 35 0.31 10.14 0.76
C MET A 35 1.31 11.03 1.49
N MET A 36 1.41 12.29 1.07
CA MET A 36 2.47 13.18 1.51
C MET A 36 2.12 13.97 2.77
N VAL A 37 0.85 14.29 2.97
CA VAL A 37 0.38 15.12 4.08
C VAL A 37 -0.49 14.32 5.05
N GLY A 38 -1.30 13.39 4.54
CA GLY A 38 -2.13 12.50 5.35
C GLY A 38 -1.31 11.43 6.09
N THR A 39 -0.48 10.71 5.35
CA THR A 39 0.24 9.52 5.87
C THR A 39 1.70 9.77 6.21
N GLN A 40 2.25 10.93 5.84
CA GLN A 40 3.64 11.31 6.07
C GLN A 40 3.69 12.71 6.70
N PRO A 41 4.68 13.00 7.56
CA PRO A 41 4.78 14.29 8.23
C PRO A 41 5.56 15.27 7.36
N LEU A 42 5.17 15.49 6.10
CA LEU A 42 5.74 16.62 5.35
C LEU A 42 5.37 17.96 5.97
N LEU A 43 4.30 17.99 6.77
CA LEU A 43 4.03 19.11 7.65
C LEU A 43 5.04 19.11 8.81
N PRO A 44 5.70 20.24 9.10
CA PRO A 44 6.54 20.35 10.27
C PRO A 44 5.71 20.11 11.52
N VAL A 45 6.33 19.56 12.57
CA VAL A 45 5.66 19.27 13.86
C VAL A 45 4.95 20.51 14.42
N THR A 46 5.51 21.70 14.17
CA THR A 46 4.93 22.99 14.56
C THR A 46 3.60 23.33 13.87
N ALA A 47 3.27 22.70 12.75
CA ALA A 47 2.00 22.89 12.05
C ALA A 47 0.88 22.02 12.64
N TRP A 48 1.19 20.98 13.42
CA TRP A 48 0.20 20.01 13.89
C TRP A 48 -0.91 20.61 14.78
N PRO A 49 -0.62 21.55 15.71
CA PRO A 49 -1.68 22.22 16.48
C PRO A 49 -2.67 23.00 15.60
N TRP A 50 -2.18 23.59 14.50
CA TRP A 50 -3.02 24.30 13.55
C TRP A 50 -3.91 23.34 12.75
N VAL A 51 -3.36 22.21 12.33
CA VAL A 51 -4.11 21.13 11.67
C VAL A 51 -5.21 20.63 12.61
N GLN A 52 -4.88 20.34 13.87
CA GLN A 52 -5.84 19.90 14.87
C GLN A 52 -6.99 20.89 15.06
N GLY A 53 -6.66 22.17 15.23
CA GLY A 53 -7.68 23.22 15.36
C GLY A 53 -8.54 23.38 14.12
N ALA A 54 -7.97 23.24 12.92
CA ALA A 54 -8.72 23.30 11.66
C ALA A 54 -9.67 22.09 11.52
N VAL A 55 -9.17 20.88 11.78
CA VAL A 55 -9.95 19.64 11.73
C VAL A 55 -11.09 19.66 12.74
N ASP A 56 -10.84 20.10 13.98
CA ASP A 56 -11.89 20.21 15.01
C ASP A 56 -12.99 21.21 14.58
N ARG A 57 -12.62 22.38 14.04
CA ARG A 57 -13.60 23.35 13.51
C ARG A 57 -14.43 22.75 12.38
N VAL A 58 -13.79 22.11 11.41
CA VAL A 58 -14.50 21.46 10.29
C VAL A 58 -15.43 20.36 10.82
N SER A 59 -14.96 19.56 11.79
CA SER A 59 -15.78 18.50 12.37
C SER A 59 -17.00 19.04 13.11
N ARG A 60 -16.85 20.11 13.90
CA ARG A 60 -17.99 20.76 14.56
C ARG A 60 -18.99 21.31 13.56
N LEU A 61 -18.51 21.93 12.48
CA LEU A 61 -19.36 22.53 11.45
C LEU A 61 -20.11 21.49 10.62
N VAL A 62 -19.45 20.39 10.26
CA VAL A 62 -19.98 19.39 9.31
C VAL A 62 -20.66 18.23 10.02
N PHE A 63 -20.06 17.72 11.09
CA PHE A 63 -20.52 16.52 11.81
C PHE A 63 -21.18 16.85 13.15
N GLY A 64 -21.17 18.11 13.60
CA GLY A 64 -21.76 18.52 14.87
C GLY A 64 -21.02 17.97 16.10
N GLN A 65 -19.83 17.39 15.93
CA GLN A 65 -19.08 16.73 16.99
C GLN A 65 -17.64 17.25 17.06
N PRO A 66 -17.10 17.48 18.27
CA PRO A 66 -15.70 17.79 18.45
C PRO A 66 -14.83 16.58 18.08
N VAL A 67 -13.60 16.86 17.68
CA VAL A 67 -12.59 15.83 17.43
C VAL A 67 -11.40 16.11 18.32
N VAL A 68 -11.04 15.13 19.14
CA VAL A 68 -9.84 15.17 19.96
C VAL A 68 -8.77 14.33 19.27
N ALA A 69 -7.67 14.97 18.89
CA ALA A 69 -6.52 14.24 18.38
C ALA A 69 -5.92 13.38 19.50
N PRO A 70 -5.49 12.14 19.20
CA PRO A 70 -4.80 11.33 20.20
C PRO A 70 -3.55 12.05 20.73
N PRO A 71 -3.22 11.89 22.03
CA PRO A 71 -2.09 12.59 22.66
C PRO A 71 -0.71 12.13 22.15
N GLY A 72 -0.66 11.07 21.34
CA GLY A 72 0.56 10.54 20.74
C GLY A 72 0.28 9.45 19.70
N PRO A 73 1.32 8.82 19.13
CA PRO A 73 1.18 7.74 18.18
C PRO A 73 0.44 6.56 18.82
N THR A 74 -0.73 6.22 18.30
CA THR A 74 -1.56 5.12 18.80
C THR A 74 -1.28 3.79 18.09
N GLY A 75 -0.52 3.82 16.98
CA GLY A 75 -0.42 2.71 16.05
C GLY A 75 -1.68 2.48 15.20
N SER A 76 -2.73 3.29 15.42
CA SER A 76 -3.95 3.35 14.61
C SER A 76 -3.88 4.52 13.63
N GLY A 77 -4.34 4.30 12.41
CA GLY A 77 -4.54 5.34 11.39
C GLY A 77 -6.01 5.51 10.99
N ASP A 78 -6.94 5.11 11.86
CA ASP A 78 -8.39 5.12 11.62
C ASP A 78 -9.16 5.82 12.76
N THR A 79 -8.51 6.70 13.51
CA THR A 79 -9.19 7.42 14.59
C THR A 79 -10.23 8.39 14.04
N GLN A 80 -11.14 8.86 14.89
CA GLN A 80 -12.09 9.91 14.52
C GLN A 80 -11.37 11.14 13.93
N PHE A 81 -10.19 11.46 14.45
CA PHE A 81 -9.32 12.50 13.92
C PHE A 81 -8.83 12.19 12.50
N ASP A 82 -8.36 10.97 12.23
CA ASP A 82 -7.84 10.58 10.92
C ASP A 82 -8.93 10.66 9.83
N TRP A 83 -10.16 10.26 10.15
CA TRP A 83 -11.30 10.39 9.24
C TRP A 83 -11.67 11.85 8.96
N ALA A 84 -11.75 12.68 10.00
CA ALA A 84 -12.03 14.11 9.84
C ALA A 84 -10.90 14.83 9.08
N TRP A 85 -9.65 14.43 9.33
CA TRP A 85 -8.49 14.94 8.62
C TRP A 85 -8.51 14.56 7.14
N LEU A 86 -8.80 13.29 6.82
CA LEU A 86 -8.95 12.84 5.44
C LEU A 86 -10.07 13.60 4.72
N PHE A 87 -11.18 13.88 5.40
CA PHE A 87 -12.26 14.70 4.84
C PHE A 87 -11.78 16.13 4.50
N CYS A 88 -10.99 16.77 5.37
CA CYS A 88 -10.37 18.05 5.06
C CYS A 88 -9.46 17.97 3.83
N LEU A 89 -8.63 16.93 3.73
CA LEU A 89 -7.77 16.70 2.56
C LEU A 89 -8.58 16.46 1.28
N LEU A 90 -9.71 15.75 1.38
CA LEU A 90 -10.63 15.52 0.27
C LEU A 90 -11.22 16.84 -0.23
N CYS A 91 -11.74 17.67 0.68
CA CYS A 91 -12.27 19.00 0.35
C CYS A 91 -11.20 19.88 -0.31
N LEU A 92 -9.99 19.92 0.25
CA LEU A 92 -8.87 20.65 -0.34
C LEU A 92 -8.54 20.15 -1.75
N SER A 93 -8.57 18.83 -1.94
CA SER A 93 -8.32 18.20 -3.25
C SER A 93 -9.38 18.57 -4.28
N VAL A 94 -10.65 18.66 -3.87
CA VAL A 94 -11.75 19.12 -4.74
C VAL A 94 -11.51 20.56 -5.16
N LEU A 95 -11.24 21.46 -4.21
CA LEU A 95 -11.01 22.89 -4.51
C LEU A 95 -9.80 23.09 -5.43
N ALA A 96 -8.66 22.48 -5.09
CA ALA A 96 -7.46 22.54 -5.91
C ALA A 96 -7.66 21.90 -7.31
N GLY A 97 -8.41 20.80 -7.37
CA GLY A 97 -8.78 20.14 -8.61
C GLY A 97 -9.65 21.01 -9.52
N LEU A 98 -10.62 21.75 -8.95
CA LEU A 98 -11.45 22.72 -9.69
C LEU A 98 -10.60 23.86 -10.27
N VAL A 99 -9.72 24.44 -9.45
CA VAL A 99 -8.82 25.52 -9.87
C VAL A 99 -7.90 25.05 -10.99
N TRP A 100 -7.23 23.91 -10.80
CA TRP A 100 -6.32 23.36 -11.81
C TRP A 100 -7.04 22.99 -13.10
N ALA A 101 -8.20 22.32 -13.04
CA ALA A 101 -8.98 21.96 -14.21
C ALA A 101 -9.46 23.18 -15.03
N SER A 102 -9.63 24.34 -14.37
CA SER A 102 -9.96 25.60 -15.04
C SER A 102 -8.78 26.17 -15.86
N TRP A 103 -7.55 25.98 -15.39
CA TRP A 103 -6.31 26.45 -16.04
C TRP A 103 -5.80 25.49 -17.11
N GLN A 104 -5.74 24.18 -16.82
CA GLN A 104 -5.23 23.20 -17.77
C GLN A 104 -6.34 22.78 -18.73
N ARG A 105 -6.39 23.40 -19.92
CA ARG A 105 -7.45 23.14 -20.93
C ARG A 105 -7.20 21.93 -21.84
N THR A 106 -5.99 21.35 -21.78
CA THR A 106 -5.57 20.23 -22.62
C THR A 106 -5.44 18.93 -21.83
N ALA A 107 -5.38 17.81 -22.55
CA ALA A 107 -5.08 16.51 -21.96
C ALA A 107 -3.70 16.51 -21.29
N PRO A 108 -3.49 15.72 -20.22
CA PRO A 108 -2.18 15.60 -19.59
C PRO A 108 -1.15 15.06 -20.57
N THR A 109 0.03 15.66 -20.54
CA THR A 109 1.15 15.24 -21.39
C THR A 109 1.70 13.89 -20.95
N ALA A 110 2.39 13.18 -21.85
CA ALA A 110 3.07 11.93 -21.53
C ALA A 110 4.07 12.08 -20.36
N ARG A 111 4.66 13.27 -20.21
CA ARG A 111 5.53 13.62 -19.06
C ARG A 111 4.74 13.66 -17.76
N GLN A 112 3.58 14.32 -17.73
CA GLN A 112 2.75 14.40 -16.52
C GLN A 112 2.25 13.03 -16.08
N THR A 113 1.80 12.20 -17.03
CA THR A 113 1.40 10.81 -16.73
C THR A 113 2.58 9.96 -16.27
N GLY A 114 3.76 10.15 -16.89
CA GLY A 114 4.98 9.45 -16.49
C GLY A 114 5.42 9.79 -15.07
N VAL A 115 5.41 11.08 -14.70
CA VAL A 115 5.75 11.54 -13.34
C VAL A 115 4.76 11.02 -12.30
N LEU A 116 3.45 11.07 -12.59
CA LEU A 116 2.44 10.49 -11.70
C LEU A 116 2.67 8.99 -11.51
N SER A 117 2.87 8.23 -12.60
CA SER A 117 3.13 6.79 -12.52
C SER A 117 4.39 6.48 -11.69
N GLU A 118 5.47 7.25 -11.87
CA GLU A 118 6.70 7.10 -11.09
C GLU A 118 6.46 7.36 -9.60
N PHE A 119 5.74 8.45 -9.25
CA PHE A 119 5.37 8.75 -7.87
C PHE A 119 4.52 7.64 -7.23
N LEU A 120 3.45 7.22 -7.90
CA LEU A 120 2.55 6.17 -7.42
C LEU A 120 3.27 4.84 -7.21
N ARG A 121 4.12 4.44 -8.16
CA ARG A 121 4.93 3.22 -8.04
C ARG A 121 5.87 3.27 -6.86
N MET A 122 6.59 4.37 -6.66
CA MET A 122 7.57 4.47 -5.58
C MET A 122 6.88 4.54 -4.23
N ALA A 123 5.79 5.30 -4.10
CA ALA A 123 5.00 5.34 -2.87
C ALA A 123 4.50 3.94 -2.49
N LEU A 124 3.88 3.22 -3.43
CA LEU A 124 3.38 1.88 -3.19
C LEU A 124 4.51 0.88 -2.87
N ALA A 125 5.63 0.94 -3.61
CA ALA A 125 6.77 0.06 -3.38
C ALA A 125 7.40 0.26 -2.00
N VAL A 126 7.56 1.51 -1.54
CA VAL A 126 8.11 1.82 -0.21
C VAL A 126 7.24 1.20 0.88
N TRP A 127 5.93 1.40 0.82
CA TRP A 127 5.03 0.91 1.86
C TRP A 127 4.88 -0.61 1.85
N LEU A 128 4.69 -1.22 0.69
CA LEU A 128 4.67 -2.68 0.57
C LEU A 128 5.97 -3.32 1.07
N THR A 129 7.11 -2.68 0.83
CA THR A 129 8.40 -3.14 1.36
C THR A 129 8.43 -3.02 2.89
N SER A 130 8.00 -1.89 3.45
CA SER A 130 8.02 -1.66 4.90
C SER A 130 7.15 -2.66 5.67
N TYR A 131 5.88 -2.83 5.26
CA TYR A 131 4.97 -3.80 5.88
C TYR A 131 5.42 -5.23 5.64
N GLY A 132 5.87 -5.55 4.42
CA GLY A 132 6.33 -6.89 4.08
C GLY A 132 7.57 -7.32 4.88
N LEU A 133 8.55 -6.41 5.04
CA LEU A 133 9.74 -6.65 5.86
C LEU A 133 9.40 -6.91 7.33
N ALA A 134 8.43 -6.20 7.90
CA ALA A 134 8.00 -6.38 9.28
C ALA A 134 7.47 -7.82 9.53
N LYS A 135 6.92 -8.49 8.52
CA LYS A 135 6.41 -9.87 8.66
C LYS A 135 7.51 -10.93 8.66
N PHE A 136 8.63 -10.70 7.98
CA PHE A 136 9.75 -11.66 7.99
C PHE A 136 10.39 -11.83 9.37
N GLY A 137 10.43 -10.75 10.15
CA GLY A 137 10.94 -10.73 11.53
C GLY A 137 9.87 -10.98 12.60
N PHE A 138 8.64 -11.32 12.23
CA PHE A 138 7.48 -11.40 13.14
C PHE A 138 7.17 -10.09 13.90
N GLY A 139 7.60 -8.94 13.37
CA GLY A 139 7.38 -7.64 14.02
C GLY A 139 5.92 -7.16 13.97
N GLN A 140 5.15 -7.58 12.96
CA GLN A 140 3.76 -7.14 12.80
C GLN A 140 2.76 -7.92 13.66
N PHE A 141 2.83 -9.25 13.64
CA PHE A 141 1.88 -10.12 14.36
C PHE A 141 2.48 -10.77 15.61
N GLY A 142 3.81 -10.77 15.75
CA GLY A 142 4.48 -11.51 16.80
C GLY A 142 4.40 -13.03 16.63
N LEU A 143 4.90 -13.74 17.63
CA LEU A 143 4.53 -15.12 17.89
C LEU A 143 3.41 -15.15 18.92
N LEU A 144 2.68 -16.27 19.00
CA LEU A 144 1.56 -16.42 19.92
C LEU A 144 1.98 -16.12 21.37
N PRO A 145 1.43 -15.11 22.06
CA PRO A 145 1.79 -14.86 23.45
C PRO A 145 1.16 -15.90 24.38
N GLY A 146 1.91 -16.39 25.38
CA GLY A 146 1.41 -17.41 26.32
C GLY A 146 0.12 -16.99 27.04
N GLY A 147 0.03 -15.72 27.46
CA GLY A 147 -1.16 -15.18 28.13
C GLY A 147 -2.40 -14.99 27.24
N THR A 148 -2.34 -15.38 25.96
CA THR A 148 -3.50 -15.30 25.04
C THR A 148 -4.08 -16.65 24.69
N LEU A 149 -3.49 -17.75 25.18
CA LEU A 149 -3.91 -19.11 24.87
C LEU A 149 -5.25 -19.48 25.52
N ASP A 150 -5.56 -18.87 26.67
CA ASP A 150 -6.78 -19.13 27.43
C ASP A 150 -7.95 -18.21 27.03
N ILE A 151 -7.72 -17.28 26.11
CA ILE A 151 -8.76 -16.36 25.61
C ILE A 151 -9.68 -17.13 24.67
N THR A 152 -10.96 -17.24 25.03
CA THR A 152 -11.95 -17.91 24.20
C THR A 152 -12.27 -17.12 22.93
N TYR A 153 -12.88 -17.78 21.93
CA TYR A 153 -13.37 -17.07 20.73
C TYR A 153 -14.43 -16.01 21.09
N ALA A 154 -15.23 -16.24 22.13
CA ALA A 154 -16.25 -15.29 22.58
C ALA A 154 -15.64 -14.03 23.21
N ASP A 155 -14.53 -14.19 23.94
CA ASP A 155 -13.82 -13.08 24.61
C ASP A 155 -12.81 -12.37 23.68
N SER A 156 -12.67 -12.85 22.45
CA SER A 156 -11.72 -12.33 21.47
C SER A 156 -12.28 -11.09 20.75
N SER A 157 -11.53 -9.98 20.75
CA SER A 157 -11.78 -8.94 19.75
C SER A 157 -11.50 -9.46 18.32
N PRO A 158 -12.17 -8.93 17.28
CA PRO A 158 -11.93 -9.36 15.90
C PRO A 158 -10.45 -9.25 15.50
N MET A 159 -9.81 -8.11 15.81
CA MET A 159 -8.38 -7.92 15.56
C MET A 159 -7.53 -8.91 16.35
N GLY A 160 -7.84 -9.15 17.63
CA GLY A 160 -7.11 -10.09 18.47
C GLY A 160 -7.17 -11.52 17.93
N LEU A 161 -8.32 -11.92 17.40
CA LEU A 161 -8.50 -13.22 16.74
C LEU A 161 -7.64 -13.33 15.48
N LEU A 162 -7.66 -12.31 14.62
CA LEU A 162 -6.81 -12.26 13.43
C LEU A 162 -5.32 -12.29 13.77
N TRP A 163 -4.89 -11.52 14.77
CA TRP A 163 -3.49 -11.49 15.21
C TRP A 163 -3.03 -12.85 15.73
N ARG A 164 -3.88 -13.56 16.49
CA ARG A 164 -3.59 -14.93 16.94
C ARG A 164 -3.52 -15.90 15.76
N PHE A 165 -4.46 -15.81 14.80
CA PHE A 165 -4.43 -16.64 13.59
C PHE A 165 -3.11 -16.47 12.82
N MET A 166 -2.71 -15.22 12.55
CA MET A 166 -1.43 -14.92 11.87
C MET A 166 -0.24 -15.35 12.72
N GLY A 167 -0.27 -15.05 14.02
CA GLY A 167 0.77 -15.35 15.00
C GLY A 167 1.02 -16.85 15.20
N ALA A 168 0.00 -17.69 14.99
CA ALA A 168 0.09 -19.13 15.16
C ALA A 168 0.94 -19.82 14.09
N SER A 169 1.13 -19.20 12.92
CA SER A 169 1.87 -19.79 11.80
C SER A 169 2.97 -18.86 11.28
N ALA A 170 4.19 -19.10 11.73
CA ALA A 170 5.40 -18.43 11.24
C ALA A 170 5.54 -18.52 9.71
N GLY A 171 5.24 -19.68 9.11
CA GLY A 171 5.28 -19.86 7.67
C GLY A 171 4.24 -19.01 6.93
N TYR A 172 3.03 -18.86 7.49
CA TYR A 172 2.00 -18.01 6.91
C TYR A 172 2.37 -16.53 7.00
N GLN A 173 3.01 -16.09 8.10
CA GLN A 173 3.54 -14.72 8.19
C GLN A 173 4.58 -14.44 7.11
N TRP A 174 5.50 -15.37 6.87
CA TRP A 174 6.48 -15.24 5.78
C TRP A 174 5.84 -15.20 4.40
N LEU A 175 4.84 -16.06 4.15
CA LEU A 175 4.09 -16.02 2.89
C LEU A 175 3.39 -14.67 2.69
N ALA A 176 2.77 -14.14 3.75
CA ALA A 176 2.15 -12.82 3.74
C ALA A 176 3.17 -11.69 3.55
N GLY A 177 4.42 -11.87 4.01
CA GLY A 177 5.54 -10.96 3.74
C GLY A 177 5.97 -11.00 2.28
N VAL A 178 6.09 -12.20 1.68
CA VAL A 178 6.39 -12.37 0.25
C VAL A 178 5.31 -11.72 -0.62
N ALA A 179 4.03 -11.89 -0.25
CA ALA A 179 2.89 -11.32 -0.98
C ALA A 179 2.94 -9.78 -1.06
N GLU A 180 3.63 -9.11 -0.12
CA GLU A 180 3.83 -7.65 -0.12
C GLU A 180 5.17 -7.24 -0.75
N VAL A 181 6.28 -7.91 -0.42
CA VAL A 181 7.60 -7.53 -0.95
C VAL A 181 7.73 -7.83 -2.45
N LEU A 182 7.18 -8.93 -2.93
CA LEU A 182 7.28 -9.31 -4.35
C LEU A 182 6.68 -8.25 -5.29
N PRO A 183 5.44 -7.75 -5.10
CA PRO A 183 4.94 -6.64 -5.90
C PRO A 183 5.80 -5.39 -5.76
N ALA A 184 6.34 -5.08 -4.57
CA ALA A 184 7.23 -3.94 -4.39
C ALA A 184 8.48 -4.03 -5.28
N LEU A 185 9.13 -5.20 -5.34
CA LEU A 185 10.28 -5.45 -6.22
C LEU A 185 9.92 -5.27 -7.70
N LEU A 186 8.78 -5.81 -8.13
CA LEU A 186 8.30 -5.67 -9.52
C LEU A 186 7.98 -4.21 -9.86
N LEU A 187 7.47 -3.42 -8.91
CA LEU A 187 7.17 -2.00 -9.10
C LEU A 187 8.43 -1.14 -9.25
N LEU A 188 9.62 -1.59 -8.82
CA LEU A 188 10.88 -0.89 -9.06
C LEU A 188 11.29 -0.89 -10.54
N HIS A 189 10.97 -1.98 -11.25
CA HIS A 189 11.38 -2.16 -12.63
C HIS A 189 10.29 -1.69 -13.60
N ARG A 190 10.63 -0.72 -14.46
CA ARG A 190 9.66 -0.11 -15.39
C ARG A 190 8.98 -1.08 -16.35
N ARG A 191 9.56 -2.27 -16.56
CA ARG A 191 9.02 -3.31 -17.45
C ARG A 191 8.00 -4.23 -16.77
N THR A 192 7.97 -4.27 -15.45
CA THR A 192 7.13 -5.20 -14.66
C THR A 192 6.06 -4.48 -13.84
N VAL A 193 5.84 -3.19 -14.10
CA VAL A 193 4.90 -2.34 -13.36
C VAL A 193 3.50 -2.92 -13.35
N THR A 194 2.98 -3.30 -14.52
CA THR A 194 1.61 -3.81 -14.64
C THR A 194 1.43 -5.09 -13.83
N LEU A 195 2.41 -6.00 -13.87
CA LEU A 195 2.40 -7.23 -13.06
C LEU A 195 2.52 -6.92 -11.56
N GLY A 196 3.43 -6.03 -11.17
CA GLY A 196 3.59 -5.59 -9.79
C GLY A 196 2.33 -4.91 -9.24
N ALA A 197 1.66 -4.07 -10.04
CA ALA A 197 0.41 -3.42 -9.68
C ALA A 197 -0.75 -4.42 -9.56
N LEU A 198 -0.79 -5.45 -10.41
CA LEU A 198 -1.80 -6.51 -10.33
C LEU A 198 -1.65 -7.31 -9.04
N MET A 199 -0.42 -7.75 -8.75
CA MET A 199 -0.11 -8.46 -7.51
C MET A 199 -0.37 -7.58 -6.29
N ALA A 200 0.03 -6.32 -6.32
CA ALA A 200 -0.27 -5.36 -5.25
C ALA A 200 -1.77 -5.18 -5.05
N ALA A 201 -2.57 -5.10 -6.12
CA ALA A 201 -4.02 -4.96 -6.02
C ALA A 201 -4.65 -6.19 -5.34
N VAL A 202 -4.22 -7.40 -5.71
CA VAL A 202 -4.68 -8.64 -5.06
C VAL A 202 -4.27 -8.66 -3.58
N THR A 203 -3.00 -8.41 -3.28
CA THR A 203 -2.49 -8.41 -1.91
C THR A 203 -3.19 -7.34 -1.05
N MET A 204 -3.31 -6.11 -1.56
CA MET A 204 -3.95 -5.01 -0.83
C MET A 204 -5.46 -5.17 -0.72
N THR A 205 -6.12 -5.85 -1.66
CA THR A 205 -7.53 -6.24 -1.49
C THR A 205 -7.69 -7.15 -0.29
N ASN A 206 -6.83 -8.17 -0.16
CA ASN A 206 -6.86 -9.07 0.99
C ASN A 206 -6.55 -8.34 2.30
N VAL A 207 -5.48 -7.52 2.32
CA VAL A 207 -5.11 -6.73 3.51
C VAL A 207 -6.23 -5.76 3.91
N PHE A 208 -6.82 -5.04 2.95
CA PHE A 208 -7.93 -4.13 3.20
C PHE A 208 -9.17 -4.86 3.71
N ALA A 209 -9.50 -6.03 3.15
CA ALA A 209 -10.61 -6.86 3.62
C ALA A 209 -10.38 -7.33 5.06
N LEU A 210 -9.16 -7.80 5.38
CA LEU A 210 -8.80 -8.14 6.76
C LEU A 210 -8.98 -6.94 7.69
N ASN A 211 -8.53 -5.75 7.26
CA ASN A 211 -8.66 -4.55 8.09
C ASN A 211 -10.11 -4.12 8.31
N LEU A 212 -10.95 -4.25 7.29
CA LEU A 212 -12.36 -3.89 7.34
C LEU A 212 -13.17 -4.87 8.20
N PHE A 213 -12.98 -6.18 7.99
CA PHE A 213 -13.83 -7.22 8.59
C PHE A 213 -13.32 -7.73 9.94
N TYR A 214 -12.04 -7.56 10.26
CA TYR A 214 -11.48 -7.86 11.59
C TYR A 214 -11.18 -6.60 12.39
N ASP A 215 -11.78 -5.47 12.02
CA ASP A 215 -11.64 -4.18 12.70
C ASP A 215 -10.19 -3.80 13.05
N VAL A 216 -9.29 -4.01 12.10
CA VAL A 216 -7.90 -3.57 12.25
C VAL A 216 -7.85 -2.08 11.94
N PRO A 217 -7.27 -1.23 12.80
CA PRO A 217 -7.46 0.21 12.70
C PRO A 217 -6.44 0.88 11.75
N VAL A 218 -6.32 0.36 10.53
CA VAL A 218 -5.50 0.89 9.41
C VAL A 218 -6.20 0.77 8.03
N LYS A 219 -7.54 0.81 8.03
CA LYS A 219 -8.43 0.73 6.86
C LYS A 219 -8.20 1.89 5.90
N LEU A 220 -8.07 3.12 6.40
CA LEU A 220 -7.78 4.29 5.57
C LEU A 220 -6.49 4.08 4.80
N PHE A 221 -5.42 3.72 5.51
CA PHE A 221 -4.10 3.58 4.90
C PHE A 221 -4.05 2.45 3.85
N SER A 222 -4.51 1.25 4.22
CA SER A 222 -4.58 0.10 3.30
C SER A 222 -5.51 0.35 2.10
N GLY A 223 -6.61 1.08 2.29
CA GLY A 223 -7.50 1.51 1.23
C GLY A 223 -6.82 2.44 0.22
N HIS A 224 -5.97 3.36 0.67
CA HIS A 224 -5.19 4.22 -0.23
C HIS A 224 -4.12 3.43 -1.00
N LEU A 225 -3.47 2.43 -0.39
CA LEU A 225 -2.53 1.58 -1.12
C LEU A 225 -3.24 0.76 -2.21
N LEU A 226 -4.44 0.24 -1.92
CA LEU A 226 -5.29 -0.41 -2.92
C LEU A 226 -5.73 0.57 -4.02
N LEU A 227 -6.09 1.81 -3.67
CA LEU A 227 -6.39 2.86 -4.64
C LEU A 227 -5.18 3.13 -5.55
N ILE A 228 -3.97 3.22 -5.02
CA ILE A 228 -2.77 3.44 -5.82
C ILE A 228 -2.52 2.26 -6.78
N ALA A 229 -2.65 1.02 -6.29
CA ALA A 229 -2.48 -0.17 -7.13
C ALA A 229 -3.50 -0.19 -8.28
N THR A 230 -4.76 0.11 -7.99
CA THR A 230 -5.84 0.17 -8.99
C THR A 230 -5.68 1.34 -9.96
N LEU A 231 -5.19 2.50 -9.52
CA LEU A 231 -4.85 3.63 -10.39
C LEU A 231 -3.72 3.27 -11.36
N LEU A 232 -2.67 2.58 -10.90
CA LEU A 232 -1.60 2.09 -11.79
C LEU A 232 -2.15 1.13 -12.85
N LEU A 233 -3.05 0.22 -12.48
CA LEU A 233 -3.74 -0.66 -13.43
C LEU A 233 -4.63 0.13 -14.39
N ALA A 234 -5.33 1.16 -13.92
CA ALA A 234 -6.17 2.02 -14.74
C ALA A 234 -5.34 2.80 -15.80
N MET A 235 -4.13 3.22 -15.45
CA MET A 235 -3.18 3.86 -16.40
C MET A 235 -2.74 2.88 -17.50
N ASP A 236 -2.68 1.58 -17.20
CA ASP A 236 -2.37 0.50 -18.15
C ASP A 236 -3.62 -0.22 -18.70
N ALA A 237 -4.83 0.32 -18.50
CA ALA A 237 -6.09 -0.37 -18.81
C ALA A 237 -6.23 -0.83 -20.26
N ARG A 238 -5.63 -0.11 -21.23
CA ARG A 238 -5.60 -0.52 -22.63
C ARG A 238 -4.86 -1.84 -22.84
N ARG A 239 -3.73 -2.03 -22.13
CA ARG A 239 -2.91 -3.25 -22.19
C ARG A 239 -3.61 -4.41 -21.49
N LEU A 240 -4.24 -4.13 -20.34
CA LEU A 240 -5.01 -5.12 -19.61
C LEU A 240 -6.20 -5.63 -20.42
N ARG A 241 -6.96 -4.71 -21.05
CA ARG A 241 -8.06 -5.11 -21.94
C ARG A 241 -7.55 -5.99 -23.08
N ALA A 242 -6.48 -5.57 -23.73
CA ALA A 242 -5.92 -6.32 -24.84
C ALA A 242 -5.40 -7.71 -24.44
N LEU A 243 -4.82 -7.84 -23.25
CA LEU A 243 -4.45 -9.14 -22.69
C LEU A 243 -5.66 -10.07 -22.54
N LEU A 244 -6.82 -9.53 -22.14
CA LEU A 244 -8.05 -10.28 -21.94
C LEU A 244 -8.80 -10.57 -23.26
N THR A 245 -8.72 -9.66 -24.24
CA THR A 245 -9.43 -9.78 -25.52
C THR A 245 -8.58 -10.39 -26.63
N GLY A 246 -7.28 -10.58 -26.41
CA GLY A 246 -6.34 -11.06 -27.43
C GLY A 246 -6.00 -10.00 -28.49
N GLU A 247 -6.30 -8.72 -28.24
CA GLU A 247 -5.98 -7.63 -29.16
C GLU A 247 -4.47 -7.32 -29.19
N ALA A 248 -3.96 -6.95 -30.36
CA ALA A 248 -2.60 -6.45 -30.47
C ALA A 248 -2.49 -5.03 -29.90
N VAL A 249 -1.46 -4.78 -29.09
CA VAL A 249 -1.12 -3.43 -28.60
C VAL A 249 0.29 -3.06 -29.04
N PRO A 250 0.51 -1.83 -29.53
CA PRO A 250 1.84 -1.38 -29.88
C PRO A 250 2.83 -1.51 -28.71
N ALA A 251 4.06 -1.91 -29.03
CA ALA A 251 5.14 -1.99 -28.06
C ALA A 251 5.40 -0.61 -27.43
N VAL A 252 5.69 -0.58 -26.13
CA VAL A 252 6.13 0.67 -25.47
C VAL A 252 7.53 0.99 -25.98
N VAL A 253 7.67 2.13 -26.65
CA VAL A 253 8.99 2.69 -26.96
C VAL A 253 9.51 3.40 -25.71
N TRP A 254 10.50 2.80 -25.07
CA TRP A 254 11.09 3.35 -23.85
C TRP A 254 12.14 4.38 -24.20
N ALA A 255 12.00 5.59 -23.66
CA ALA A 255 13.07 6.59 -23.75
C ALA A 255 14.37 6.04 -23.13
N PRO A 256 15.53 6.34 -23.74
CA PRO A 256 16.83 6.00 -23.17
C PRO A 256 16.96 6.67 -21.80
N GLN A 257 17.37 5.89 -20.80
CA GLN A 257 17.63 6.37 -19.45
C GLN A 257 19.12 6.63 -19.26
N VAL A 258 19.44 7.63 -18.44
CA VAL A 258 20.79 7.83 -17.89
C VAL A 258 21.20 6.62 -17.05
N TRP A 259 22.49 6.31 -16.98
CA TRP A 259 23.01 5.07 -16.36
C TRP A 259 22.49 4.83 -14.94
N TRP A 260 22.44 5.85 -14.08
CA TRP A 260 21.99 5.71 -12.69
C TRP A 260 20.51 5.34 -12.58
N ARG A 261 19.64 5.82 -13.49
CA ARG A 261 18.22 5.42 -13.54
C ARG A 261 18.05 3.96 -13.96
N ARG A 262 19.05 3.36 -14.62
CA ARG A 262 19.08 1.94 -14.95
C ARG A 262 19.61 1.09 -13.79
N LEU A 263 20.60 1.60 -13.04
CA LEU A 263 21.21 0.89 -11.91
C LEU A 263 20.37 0.97 -10.62
N LEU A 264 19.74 2.11 -10.35
CA LEU A 264 19.03 2.36 -9.09
C LEU A 264 17.98 1.27 -8.75
N PRO A 265 17.10 0.82 -9.67
CA PRO A 265 16.16 -0.26 -9.36
C PRO A 265 16.84 -1.57 -8.95
N TRP A 266 17.99 -1.90 -9.53
CA TRP A 266 18.77 -3.08 -9.17
C TRP A 266 19.42 -2.94 -7.80
N VAL A 267 20.00 -1.77 -7.52
CA VAL A 267 20.56 -1.47 -6.18
C VAL A 267 19.47 -1.59 -5.12
N LEU A 268 18.31 -0.97 -5.34
CA LEU A 268 17.16 -1.06 -4.43
C LEU A 268 16.66 -2.50 -4.28
N THR A 269 16.60 -3.27 -5.37
CA THR A 269 16.25 -4.70 -5.34
C THR A 269 17.22 -5.46 -4.44
N CYS A 270 18.54 -5.29 -4.62
CA CYS A 270 19.55 -5.92 -3.78
C CYS A 270 19.41 -5.52 -2.31
N VAL A 271 19.22 -4.23 -2.03
CA VAL A 271 19.00 -3.73 -0.65
C VAL A 271 17.78 -4.40 -0.02
N ILE A 272 16.64 -4.44 -0.71
CA ILE A 272 15.42 -5.07 -0.19
C ILE A 272 15.64 -6.56 0.06
N LEU A 273 16.31 -7.29 -0.84
CA LEU A 273 16.61 -8.71 -0.65
C LEU A 273 17.53 -8.96 0.55
N VAL A 274 18.54 -8.10 0.76
CA VAL A 274 19.40 -8.15 1.95
C VAL A 274 18.57 -7.91 3.21
N LEU A 275 17.69 -6.91 3.22
CA LEU A 275 16.80 -6.62 4.35
C LEU A 275 15.83 -7.76 4.64
N VAL A 276 15.28 -8.42 3.60
CA VAL A 276 14.47 -9.64 3.76
C VAL A 276 15.31 -10.72 4.44
N GLY A 277 16.52 -10.98 3.96
CA GLY A 277 17.43 -11.96 4.56
C GLY A 277 17.77 -11.67 6.03
N MET A 278 18.01 -10.40 6.37
CA MET A 278 18.27 -9.95 7.74
C MET A 278 17.06 -10.16 8.65
N ASN A 279 15.86 -9.73 8.21
CA ASN A 279 14.63 -9.89 8.99
C ASN A 279 14.25 -11.36 9.14
N MET A 280 14.40 -12.16 8.08
CA MET A 280 14.19 -13.61 8.13
C MET A 280 15.13 -14.29 9.12
N ARG A 281 16.42 -13.90 9.14
CA ARG A 281 17.41 -14.41 10.11
C ARG A 281 17.04 -14.03 11.54
N ALA A 282 16.61 -12.79 11.77
CA ALA A 282 16.13 -12.33 13.07
C ALA A 282 14.88 -13.10 13.50
N GLY A 283 13.90 -13.26 12.62
CA GLY A 283 12.69 -14.06 12.86
C GLY A 283 13.04 -15.51 13.20
N LEU A 284 13.93 -16.15 12.44
CA LEU A 284 14.41 -17.51 12.74
C LEU A 284 15.05 -17.61 14.13
N GLN A 285 15.78 -16.59 14.60
CA GLN A 285 16.30 -16.57 15.96
C GLN A 285 15.17 -16.48 17.00
N VAL A 286 14.21 -15.58 16.80
CA VAL A 286 13.02 -15.46 17.67
C VAL A 286 12.27 -16.79 17.76
N LEU A 287 12.04 -17.44 16.62
CA LEU A 287 11.35 -18.74 16.56
C LEU A 287 12.13 -19.86 17.26
N ARG A 288 13.47 -19.87 17.14
CA ARG A 288 14.32 -20.85 17.86
C ARG A 288 14.24 -20.67 19.36
N VAL A 289 14.28 -19.42 19.85
CA VAL A 289 14.17 -19.11 21.28
C VAL A 289 12.79 -19.49 21.81
N ASP A 290 11.71 -19.16 21.09
CA ASP A 290 10.35 -19.52 21.49
C ASP A 290 10.12 -21.04 21.50
N ARG A 291 10.66 -21.77 20.51
CA ARG A 291 10.63 -23.25 20.48
C ARG A 291 11.41 -23.88 21.62
N ALA A 292 12.59 -23.36 21.95
CA ALA A 292 13.38 -23.87 23.08
C ALA A 292 12.64 -23.66 24.42
N ARG A 293 11.98 -22.51 24.58
CA ARG A 293 11.15 -22.22 25.76
C ARG A 293 9.96 -23.17 25.86
N THR A 294 9.25 -23.38 24.76
CA THR A 294 8.02 -24.21 24.73
C THR A 294 8.27 -25.71 24.87
N GLN A 295 9.49 -26.18 24.63
CA GLN A 295 9.88 -27.57 24.99
C GLN A 295 9.95 -27.78 26.51
N VAL A 296 10.22 -26.73 27.27
CA VAL A 296 10.35 -26.80 28.73
C VAL A 296 9.06 -26.37 29.45
N THR A 297 8.19 -25.62 28.75
CA THR A 297 6.94 -25.07 29.31
C THR A 297 5.73 -25.81 28.74
N GLN A 298 4.76 -26.21 29.56
CA GLN A 298 3.54 -26.92 29.11
C GLN A 298 2.52 -26.01 28.37
N GLU A 299 2.93 -25.29 27.32
CA GLU A 299 2.01 -24.47 26.50
C GLU A 299 1.51 -25.28 25.27
N PRO A 300 0.30 -25.87 25.32
CA PRO A 300 -0.12 -26.94 24.38
C PRO A 300 -0.32 -26.48 22.92
N LEU A 301 -0.73 -25.23 22.67
CA LEU A 301 -0.92 -24.73 21.30
C LEU A 301 0.39 -24.42 20.58
N LYS A 302 1.46 -24.13 21.31
CA LYS A 302 2.78 -23.83 20.72
C LYS A 302 3.61 -25.07 20.44
N THR A 303 3.35 -26.13 21.18
CA THR A 303 4.01 -27.44 21.00
C THR A 303 3.40 -28.25 19.86
N ARG A 304 2.17 -27.94 19.43
CA ARG A 304 1.41 -28.64 18.37
C ARG A 304 1.42 -27.92 17.00
N GLY A 305 2.47 -27.15 16.72
CA GLY A 305 2.56 -26.30 15.52
C GLY A 305 2.64 -27.05 14.19
N PHE A 306 2.94 -26.32 13.11
CA PHE A 306 3.06 -26.89 11.76
C PHE A 306 4.12 -28.00 11.67
N HIS A 307 3.69 -29.20 11.28
CA HIS A 307 4.54 -30.35 10.95
C HIS A 307 4.43 -30.64 9.44
N LEU A 308 5.58 -30.82 8.77
CA LEU A 308 5.64 -31.18 7.33
C LEU A 308 4.98 -32.53 7.05
N ILE A 309 5.12 -33.46 7.99
CA ILE A 309 4.51 -34.78 7.96
C ILE A 309 3.64 -34.88 9.21
N ASN A 310 2.38 -35.21 9.01
CA ASN A 310 1.41 -35.33 10.08
C ASN A 310 1.27 -36.80 10.45
N GLU A 311 2.14 -37.30 11.32
CA GLU A 311 2.21 -38.73 11.67
C GLU A 311 0.96 -39.21 12.43
N VAL A 312 0.22 -38.29 13.07
CA VAL A 312 -1.03 -38.56 13.77
C VAL A 312 -2.12 -37.62 13.26
N PRO A 313 -3.28 -38.13 12.76
CA PRO A 313 -4.38 -37.28 12.31
C PRO A 313 -4.96 -36.42 13.44
N PHE A 314 -5.03 -35.11 13.26
CA PHE A 314 -5.53 -34.14 14.25
C PHE A 314 -7.08 -34.02 14.26
N HIS A 315 -7.78 -35.16 14.33
CA HIS A 315 -9.23 -35.19 14.59
C HIS A 315 -9.48 -35.81 15.97
N HIS A 316 -9.25 -35.02 17.01
CA HIS A 316 -9.81 -35.26 18.34
C HIS A 316 -10.63 -34.04 18.75
#